data_AF-A0A1H4P1D2-F1
#
_entry.id   AF-A0A1H4P1D2-F1
#
_cell.length_a   1.000
_cell.length_b   1.000
_cell.length_c   1.000
_cell.angle_alpha   90.00
_cell.angle_beta   90.00
_cell.angle_gamma   90.00
#
_symmetry.space_group_name_H-M   'P 1'
#
loop_
_entity.id
_entity.type
_entity.pdbx_description
1 polymer ?
#
loop_
_entity_poly.entity_id
_entity_poly.type
_entity_poly.pdbx_seq_one_letter_code
_entity_poly.pdbx_strand_id
1 'polypeptide(L)'
;MLYTRILWATLGAILATAAWLMTTGNRAPAVSGSHYQTLSSTVATSPAVDCIDLSPSSSGEPCVPGPVLLPGMKVNRQVGPVMFVLQIDGNEARVNAQVSLGNAGMTGLSMTAAAPTADFDLANGAGQRVWGSLGAFFCAPPNTSHLLADFTIENLRDSGTPVTQAYRGDLIRWQSPTTSVLARYRQPLLPDLQVIVELLDPYKADSSNALTAQVSFYYASDLIDSYTLMATATPVSLRQSSVGPVRIEGGLLDFRPATQEQQGQLSLDGTFQSGHNPPNHYVGSVADWSWIRGRADNCRG
;
A
#
# COMPACT_ATOMS: atom_id res chain seq x y z
N MET A 1 -46.02 -10.29 35.02
CA MET A 1 -46.47 -9.42 33.91
C MET A 1 -45.29 -8.72 33.23
N LEU A 2 -44.32 -9.48 32.69
CA LEU A 2 -43.15 -8.91 31.99
C LEU A 2 -43.02 -9.42 30.53
N TYR A 3 -43.73 -10.50 30.18
CA TYR A 3 -43.62 -11.14 28.86
C TYR A 3 -44.45 -10.49 27.75
N THR A 4 -45.40 -9.63 28.08
CA THR A 4 -46.28 -8.98 27.08
C THR A 4 -45.75 -7.68 26.52
N ARG A 5 -44.68 -7.08 27.10
CA ARG A 5 -44.11 -5.82 26.58
C ARG A 5 -42.97 -6.00 25.57
N ILE A 6 -42.31 -7.16 25.54
CA ILE A 6 -41.20 -7.42 24.61
C ILE A 6 -41.72 -7.83 23.22
N LEU A 7 -42.90 -8.45 23.13
CA LEU A 7 -43.49 -8.86 21.86
C LEU A 7 -44.00 -7.70 20.98
N TRP A 8 -44.30 -6.54 21.56
CA TRP A 8 -44.77 -5.38 20.79
C TRP A 8 -43.62 -4.56 20.18
N ALA A 9 -42.41 -4.62 20.76
CA ALA A 9 -41.26 -3.88 20.26
C ALA A 9 -40.61 -4.54 19.02
N THR A 10 -40.68 -5.87 18.92
CA THR A 10 -40.08 -6.61 17.79
C THR A 10 -40.97 -6.60 16.54
N LEU A 11 -42.29 -6.54 16.69
CA LEU A 11 -43.22 -6.50 15.54
C LEU A 11 -43.18 -5.15 14.79
N GLY A 12 -42.93 -4.04 15.50
CA GLY A 12 -42.84 -2.70 14.91
C GLY A 12 -41.62 -2.50 14.01
N ALA A 13 -40.49 -3.13 14.33
CA ALA A 13 -39.25 -3.02 13.56
C ALA A 13 -39.29 -3.81 12.23
N ILE A 14 -40.06 -4.90 12.18
CA ILE A 14 -40.22 -5.75 10.98
C ILE A 14 -41.15 -5.08 9.96
N LEU A 15 -42.19 -4.36 10.42
CA LEU A 15 -43.09 -3.65 9.52
C LEU A 15 -42.46 -2.39 8.89
N ALA A 16 -41.53 -1.73 9.60
CA ALA A 16 -40.82 -0.55 9.06
C ALA A 16 -39.82 -0.91 7.95
N THR A 17 -39.21 -2.09 8.00
CA THR A 17 -38.26 -2.57 6.97
C THR A 17 -38.96 -3.03 5.70
N ALA A 18 -40.15 -3.62 5.80
CA ALA A 18 -40.95 -3.99 4.62
C ALA A 18 -41.48 -2.77 3.83
N ALA A 19 -41.82 -1.67 4.51
CA ALA A 19 -42.30 -0.45 3.86
C ALA A 19 -41.21 0.31 3.08
N TRP A 20 -39.94 0.16 3.47
CA TRP A 20 -38.80 0.79 2.78
C TRP A 20 -38.38 0.03 1.51
N LEU A 21 -38.51 -1.30 1.50
CA LEU A 21 -38.22 -2.13 0.33
C LEU A 21 -39.24 -1.97 -0.81
N MET A 22 -40.49 -1.57 -0.50
CA MET A 22 -41.51 -1.32 -1.54
C MET A 22 -41.44 0.08 -2.17
N THR A 23 -40.69 1.02 -1.59
CA THR A 23 -40.64 2.43 -2.06
C THR A 23 -39.42 2.75 -2.92
N THR A 24 -38.42 1.87 -3.00
CA THR A 24 -37.18 2.10 -3.76
C THR A 24 -36.99 1.17 -4.97
N GLY A 25 -37.88 0.20 -5.16
CA GLY A 25 -37.89 -0.68 -6.33
C GLY A 25 -38.56 -0.03 -7.54
N ASN A 26 -37.84 0.81 -8.29
CA ASN A 26 -38.06 0.99 -9.74
C ASN A 26 -37.03 1.92 -10.37
N ARG A 27 -36.07 1.32 -11.10
CA ARG A 27 -35.60 1.71 -12.46
C ARG A 27 -34.26 1.03 -12.74
N ALA A 28 -34.31 -0.09 -13.44
CA ALA A 28 -33.17 -0.57 -14.23
C ALA A 28 -33.16 0.19 -15.57
N PRO A 29 -32.02 0.73 -16.05
CA PRO A 29 -31.89 1.07 -17.45
C PRO A 29 -31.51 -0.15 -18.26
N ALA A 30 -32.18 -0.27 -19.40
CA ALA A 30 -32.11 -1.33 -20.37
C ALA A 30 -30.71 -1.51 -20.99
N VAL A 31 -30.36 -2.78 -21.20
CA VAL A 31 -29.30 -3.21 -22.11
C VAL A 31 -29.76 -2.99 -23.54
N SER A 32 -28.98 -2.25 -24.33
CA SER A 32 -29.05 -2.27 -25.79
C SER A 32 -27.66 -2.63 -26.32
N GLY A 33 -27.55 -3.83 -26.88
CA GLY A 33 -26.33 -4.29 -27.53
C GLY A 33 -26.12 -3.65 -28.91
N SER A 34 -24.86 -3.48 -29.28
CA SER A 34 -24.42 -3.76 -30.65
C SER A 34 -22.94 -4.15 -30.62
N HIS A 35 -22.66 -5.37 -31.07
CA HIS A 35 -21.32 -5.84 -31.36
C HIS A 35 -20.75 -5.09 -32.56
N TYR A 36 -19.54 -4.55 -32.42
CA TYR A 36 -18.49 -4.76 -33.41
C TYR A 36 -17.16 -4.94 -32.67
N GLN A 37 -16.67 -6.18 -32.72
CA GLN A 37 -15.28 -6.51 -32.46
C GLN A 37 -14.41 -5.83 -33.51
N THR A 38 -13.47 -5.01 -33.08
CA THR A 38 -12.20 -4.82 -33.78
C THR A 38 -11.10 -4.87 -32.72
N LEU A 39 -10.52 -6.07 -32.60
CA LEU A 39 -9.20 -6.28 -32.00
C LEU A 39 -8.20 -5.49 -32.85
N SER A 40 -7.91 -4.26 -32.45
CA SER A 40 -6.71 -3.57 -32.90
C SER A 40 -5.62 -3.81 -31.87
N SER A 41 -4.88 -4.90 -32.08
CA SER A 41 -3.57 -5.11 -31.48
C SER A 41 -2.66 -4.00 -32.01
N THR A 42 -2.57 -2.90 -31.27
CA THR A 42 -1.40 -2.03 -31.32
C THR A 42 -0.55 -2.41 -30.12
N VAL A 43 0.53 -3.14 -30.41
CA VAL A 43 1.72 -3.18 -29.57
C VAL A 43 2.16 -1.73 -29.38
N ALA A 44 1.69 -1.10 -28.30
CA ALA A 44 2.23 0.15 -27.85
C ALA A 44 3.51 -0.18 -27.08
N THR A 45 4.62 -0.29 -27.80
CA THR A 45 5.92 0.11 -27.26
C THR A 45 5.77 1.57 -26.86
N SER A 46 5.32 1.84 -25.62
CA SER A 46 5.40 3.17 -25.06
C SER A 46 6.88 3.52 -24.95
N PRO A 47 7.37 4.54 -25.68
CA PRO A 47 8.68 5.08 -25.36
C PRO A 47 8.55 5.67 -23.95
N ALA A 48 9.42 5.23 -23.04
CA ALA A 48 9.67 5.99 -21.84
C ALA A 48 10.08 7.39 -22.29
N VAL A 49 9.25 8.39 -21.97
CA VAL A 49 9.63 9.79 -22.14
C VAL A 49 10.69 10.06 -21.08
N ASP A 50 11.94 9.84 -21.47
CA ASP A 50 13.13 10.33 -20.78
C ASP A 50 13.03 11.86 -20.77
N CYS A 51 12.68 12.43 -19.62
CA CYS A 51 13.01 13.82 -19.35
C CYS A 51 14.53 13.87 -19.13
N ILE A 52 15.26 14.04 -20.23
CA ILE A 52 16.56 14.68 -20.20
C ILE A 52 16.25 16.16 -20.34
N ASP A 53 16.43 16.94 -19.26
CA ASP A 53 16.58 18.39 -19.44
C ASP A 53 17.79 18.93 -18.68
N LEU A 54 18.78 19.25 -19.53
CA LEU A 54 19.71 20.37 -19.57
C LEU A 54 20.54 20.75 -18.34
N SER A 55 21.86 20.72 -18.59
CA SER A 55 22.93 21.51 -17.98
C SER A 55 22.55 22.95 -17.62
N PRO A 56 23.28 23.59 -16.68
CA PRO A 56 22.76 24.62 -15.80
C PRO A 56 22.79 26.00 -16.47
N SER A 57 21.61 26.54 -16.78
CA SER A 57 21.48 27.99 -16.92
C SER A 57 20.03 28.42 -16.65
N SER A 58 19.83 29.01 -15.48
CA SER A 58 18.92 30.13 -15.24
C SER A 58 17.65 30.22 -16.10
N SER A 59 16.64 29.44 -15.73
CA SER A 59 15.25 29.93 -15.73
C SER A 59 14.49 29.09 -14.72
N GLY A 60 13.83 29.74 -13.76
CA GLY A 60 13.12 29.12 -12.66
C GLY A 60 11.84 28.40 -13.08
N GLU A 61 11.91 27.57 -14.12
CA GLU A 61 10.83 26.66 -14.48
C GLU A 61 10.98 25.39 -13.63
N PRO A 62 9.99 25.04 -12.79
CA PRO A 62 10.03 23.79 -12.06
C PRO A 62 10.03 22.65 -13.08
N CYS A 63 10.90 21.64 -12.87
CA CYS A 63 10.81 20.38 -13.61
C CYS A 63 9.36 19.90 -13.55
N VAL A 64 8.62 20.04 -14.65
CA VAL A 64 7.22 19.61 -14.68
C VAL A 64 7.25 18.10 -14.54
N PRO A 65 6.65 17.53 -13.48
CA PRO A 65 6.64 16.10 -13.31
C PRO A 65 5.98 15.48 -14.54
N GLY A 66 6.68 14.51 -15.15
CA GLY A 66 6.23 13.84 -16.36
C GLY A 66 4.85 13.18 -16.22
N PRO A 67 4.35 12.52 -17.28
CA PRO A 67 3.00 11.95 -17.30
C PRO A 67 2.77 11.02 -16.11
N VAL A 68 1.51 10.98 -15.63
CA VAL A 68 1.12 10.13 -14.51
C VAL A 68 1.33 8.67 -14.89
N LEU A 69 2.15 7.98 -14.11
CA LEU A 69 2.55 6.60 -14.34
C LEU A 69 1.50 5.62 -13.81
N LEU A 70 1.50 4.42 -14.39
CA LEU A 70 0.74 3.29 -13.89
C LEU A 70 1.59 2.45 -12.91
N PRO A 71 0.96 1.73 -11.97
CA PRO A 71 1.67 0.79 -11.08
C PRO A 71 2.47 -0.26 -11.86
N GLY A 72 3.60 -0.71 -11.30
CA GLY A 72 4.49 -1.69 -11.94
C GLY A 72 5.50 -1.11 -12.95
N MET A 73 5.42 0.20 -13.24
CA MET A 73 6.35 0.84 -14.16
C MET A 73 7.71 1.12 -13.53
N LYS A 74 8.76 1.00 -14.35
CA LYS A 74 10.12 1.45 -14.06
C LYS A 74 10.43 2.70 -14.87
N VAL A 75 10.98 3.72 -14.22
CA VAL A 75 11.24 5.03 -14.82
C VAL A 75 12.62 5.53 -14.44
N ASN A 76 13.32 6.10 -15.41
CA ASN A 76 14.58 6.78 -15.19
C ASN A 76 14.33 8.30 -15.14
N ARG A 77 14.99 8.97 -14.19
CA ARG A 77 14.92 10.42 -14.03
C ARG A 77 16.32 10.96 -13.78
N GLN A 78 16.75 11.89 -14.63
CA GLN A 78 18.01 12.57 -14.45
C GLN A 78 17.76 13.98 -13.94
N VAL A 79 18.46 14.37 -12.86
CA VAL A 79 18.46 15.71 -12.30
C VAL A 79 19.90 16.16 -12.15
N GLY A 80 20.35 17.04 -13.06
CA GLY A 80 21.76 17.41 -13.16
C GLY A 80 22.66 16.17 -13.38
N PRO A 81 23.70 15.96 -12.56
CA PRO A 81 24.59 14.80 -12.66
C PRO A 81 24.03 13.52 -11.99
N VAL A 82 22.87 13.60 -11.35
CA VAL A 82 22.27 12.49 -10.58
C VAL A 82 21.25 11.75 -11.43
N MET A 83 21.39 10.43 -11.52
CA MET A 83 20.43 9.56 -12.18
C MET A 83 19.69 8.72 -11.15
N PHE A 84 18.36 8.79 -11.20
CA PHE A 84 17.42 8.02 -10.41
C PHE A 84 16.78 6.94 -11.28
N VAL A 85 16.81 5.70 -10.81
CA VAL A 85 16.04 4.60 -11.38
C VAL A 85 14.96 4.22 -10.38
N LEU A 86 13.70 4.46 -10.75
CA LEU A 86 12.55 4.37 -9.88
C LEU A 86 11.64 3.22 -10.33
N GLN A 87 11.13 2.44 -9.39
CA GLN A 87 10.21 1.35 -9.67
C GLN A 87 9.03 1.42 -8.71
N ILE A 88 7.84 1.61 -9.26
CA ILE A 88 6.59 1.62 -8.51
C ILE A 88 6.08 0.18 -8.43
N ASP A 89 5.76 -0.29 -7.22
CA ASP A 89 5.18 -1.61 -7.05
C ASP A 89 3.72 -1.65 -7.56
N GLY A 90 3.33 -2.77 -8.16
CA GLY A 90 1.99 -2.94 -8.74
C GLY A 90 0.91 -3.27 -7.71
N ASN A 91 1.30 -3.82 -6.56
CA ASN A 91 0.41 -4.44 -5.59
C ASN A 91 0.58 -3.86 -4.17
N GLU A 92 1.78 -3.39 -3.86
CA GLU A 92 2.14 -2.81 -2.56
C GLU A 92 2.29 -1.29 -2.68
N ALA A 93 1.97 -0.56 -1.61
CA ALA A 93 2.29 0.86 -1.49
C ALA A 93 3.80 1.02 -1.24
N ARG A 94 4.60 0.74 -2.28
CA ARG A 94 6.06 0.74 -2.25
C ARG A 94 6.65 1.38 -3.52
N VAL A 95 7.71 2.16 -3.33
CA VAL A 95 8.57 2.67 -4.40
C VAL A 95 10.02 2.29 -4.08
N ASN A 96 10.66 1.59 -5.01
CA ASN A 96 12.10 1.31 -4.94
C ASN A 96 12.87 2.32 -5.78
N ALA A 97 14.02 2.74 -5.28
CA ALA A 97 14.90 3.67 -5.97
C ALA A 97 16.34 3.15 -6.02
N GLN A 98 17.04 3.49 -7.10
CA GLN A 98 18.48 3.45 -7.20
C GLN A 98 18.95 4.83 -7.58
N VAL A 99 20.01 5.30 -6.95
CA VAL A 99 20.58 6.64 -7.18
C VAL A 99 22.00 6.45 -7.66
N SER A 100 22.42 7.20 -8.66
CA SER A 100 23.78 7.14 -9.18
C SER A 100 24.32 8.52 -9.51
N LEU A 101 25.63 8.68 -9.32
CA LEU A 101 26.43 9.87 -9.59
C LEU A 101 27.73 9.43 -10.27
N GLY A 102 27.75 9.48 -11.60
CA GLY A 102 28.88 8.96 -12.39
C GLY A 102 29.12 7.47 -12.14
N ASN A 103 30.27 7.11 -11.56
CA ASN A 103 30.62 5.74 -11.22
C ASN A 103 30.20 5.31 -9.81
N ALA A 104 29.64 6.22 -9.00
CA ALA A 104 29.09 5.91 -7.69
C ALA A 104 27.60 5.58 -7.81
N GLY A 105 27.14 4.55 -7.09
CA GLY A 105 25.74 4.14 -7.11
C GLY A 105 25.29 3.59 -5.75
N MET A 106 24.03 3.84 -5.42
CA MET A 106 23.35 3.33 -4.24
C MET A 106 22.08 2.60 -4.69
N THR A 107 21.91 1.37 -4.21
CA THR A 107 20.73 0.54 -4.48
C THR A 107 20.06 0.15 -3.17
N GLY A 108 18.81 -0.32 -3.24
CA GLY A 108 18.09 -0.82 -2.07
C GLY A 108 17.37 0.27 -1.28
N LEU A 109 17.28 1.49 -1.81
CA LEU A 109 16.37 2.50 -1.27
C LEU A 109 14.94 2.05 -1.52
N SER A 110 14.18 1.86 -0.46
CA SER A 110 12.79 1.43 -0.50
C SER A 110 11.97 2.33 0.40
N MET A 111 10.92 2.91 -0.16
CA MET A 111 9.95 3.72 0.57
C MET A 111 8.61 3.00 0.55
N THR A 112 7.99 2.89 1.71
CA THR A 112 6.67 2.28 1.89
C THR A 112 5.73 3.25 2.58
N ALA A 113 4.44 2.94 2.64
CA ALA A 113 3.51 3.77 3.42
C ALA A 113 3.91 3.91 4.90
N ALA A 114 4.55 2.89 5.49
CA ALA A 114 5.00 2.92 6.88
C ALA A 114 6.37 3.60 7.07
N ALA A 115 7.24 3.54 6.06
CA ALA A 115 8.55 4.18 6.03
C ALA A 115 8.68 4.99 4.73
N PRO A 116 8.09 6.20 4.67
CA PRO A 116 7.91 6.92 3.41
C PRO A 116 9.18 7.64 2.93
N THR A 117 10.24 7.67 3.73
CA THR A 117 11.46 8.42 3.43
C THR A 117 12.67 7.51 3.33
N ALA A 118 13.57 7.81 2.40
CA ALA A 118 14.85 7.13 2.26
C ALA A 118 15.97 8.15 2.02
N ASP A 119 16.99 8.13 2.87
CA ASP A 119 18.15 9.01 2.77
C ASP A 119 19.22 8.41 1.86
N PHE A 120 19.99 9.25 1.20
CA PHE A 120 21.13 8.86 0.38
C PHE A 120 22.27 9.86 0.51
N ASP A 121 23.50 9.34 0.37
CA ASP A 121 24.73 10.11 0.35
C ASP A 121 25.73 9.38 -0.55
N LEU A 122 26.15 10.05 -1.62
CA LEU A 122 27.00 9.51 -2.68
C LEU A 122 28.13 10.50 -2.95
N ALA A 123 29.35 10.00 -3.05
CA ALA A 123 30.49 10.76 -3.54
C ALA A 123 31.15 10.00 -4.69
N ASN A 124 31.50 10.71 -5.76
CA ASN A 124 32.25 10.12 -6.87
C ASN A 124 33.74 10.44 -6.75
N GLY A 125 34.56 9.70 -7.51
CA GLY A 125 36.02 9.90 -7.53
C GLY A 125 36.48 11.23 -8.12
N ALA A 126 35.57 12.02 -8.70
CA ALA A 126 35.85 13.33 -9.31
C ALA A 126 35.59 14.51 -8.36
N GLY A 127 35.37 14.26 -7.06
CA GLY A 127 35.15 15.30 -6.06
C GLY A 127 33.73 15.88 -6.06
N GLN A 128 32.76 15.18 -6.64
CA GLN A 128 31.34 15.53 -6.52
C GLN A 128 30.70 14.70 -5.41
N ARG A 129 29.88 15.34 -4.59
CA ARG A 129 29.08 14.68 -3.55
C ARG A 129 27.62 15.09 -3.68
N VAL A 130 26.72 14.16 -3.39
CA VAL A 130 25.28 14.35 -3.41
C VAL A 130 24.70 13.71 -2.18
N TRP A 131 23.94 14.47 -1.38
CA TRP A 131 23.26 13.93 -0.20
C TRP A 131 21.87 14.56 -0.03
N GLY A 132 20.94 13.79 0.51
CA GLY A 132 19.57 14.22 0.72
C GLY A 132 18.63 13.05 0.99
N SER A 133 17.36 13.25 0.66
CA SER A 133 16.32 12.25 0.89
C SER A 133 15.31 12.20 -0.24
N LEU A 134 14.68 11.03 -0.35
CA LEU A 134 13.49 10.78 -1.15
C LEU A 134 12.29 10.64 -0.21
N GLY A 135 11.15 11.17 -0.61
CA GLY A 135 9.88 11.05 0.11
C GLY A 135 8.76 10.56 -0.80
N ALA A 136 8.21 9.38 -0.52
CA ALA A 136 7.09 8.80 -1.27
C ALA A 136 5.76 9.10 -0.57
N PHE A 137 4.82 9.62 -1.34
CA PHE A 137 3.47 9.97 -0.88
C PHE A 137 2.45 9.11 -1.61
N PHE A 138 1.89 8.13 -0.91
CA PHE A 138 0.92 7.17 -1.44
C PHE A 138 -0.49 7.72 -1.24
N CYS A 139 -1.06 8.25 -2.32
CA CYS A 139 -2.38 8.84 -2.35
C CYS A 139 -3.42 7.86 -2.89
N ALA A 140 -4.62 7.88 -2.31
CA ALA A 140 -5.74 7.13 -2.83
C ALA A 140 -6.31 7.81 -4.09
N PRO A 141 -6.80 7.04 -5.08
CA PRO A 141 -7.56 7.61 -6.20
C PRO A 141 -8.73 8.49 -5.70
N PRO A 142 -9.05 9.60 -6.39
CA PRO A 142 -8.49 10.06 -7.66
C PRO A 142 -7.20 10.88 -7.52
N ASN A 143 -6.67 11.07 -6.32
CA ASN A 143 -5.46 11.86 -6.11
C ASN A 143 -4.23 11.13 -6.67
N THR A 144 -3.29 11.91 -7.18
CA THR A 144 -2.05 11.39 -7.75
C THR A 144 -1.00 11.26 -6.66
N SER A 145 -0.44 10.08 -6.53
CA SER A 145 0.72 9.81 -5.68
C SER A 145 1.98 10.41 -6.29
N HIS A 146 2.96 10.76 -5.48
CA HIS A 146 4.17 11.42 -5.96
C HIS A 146 5.41 11.03 -5.14
N LEU A 147 6.56 11.12 -5.79
CA LEU A 147 7.86 10.92 -5.17
C LEU A 147 8.61 12.24 -5.23
N LEU A 148 8.87 12.83 -4.08
CA LEU A 148 9.64 14.05 -3.93
C LEU A 148 11.11 13.70 -3.68
N ALA A 149 12.01 14.47 -4.26
CA ALA A 149 13.42 14.48 -3.88
C ALA A 149 13.81 15.84 -3.31
N ASP A 150 14.61 15.81 -2.23
CA ASP A 150 15.20 16.98 -1.59
C ASP A 150 16.68 16.66 -1.32
N PHE A 151 17.58 17.26 -2.10
CA PHE A 151 19.00 16.94 -2.00
C PHE A 151 19.92 18.09 -2.39
N THR A 152 21.16 18.02 -1.94
CA THR A 152 22.23 18.96 -2.25
C THR A 152 23.31 18.27 -3.06
N ILE A 153 23.81 18.95 -4.08
CA ILE A 153 24.96 18.59 -4.90
C ILE A 153 26.10 19.53 -4.54
N GLU A 154 27.25 18.98 -4.18
CA GLU A 154 28.49 19.70 -3.95
C GLU A 154 29.53 19.32 -5.00
N ASN A 155 30.16 20.32 -5.61
CA ASN A 155 31.27 20.14 -6.52
C ASN A 155 32.54 20.75 -5.92
N LEU A 156 33.50 19.90 -5.54
CA LEU A 156 34.85 20.33 -5.20
C LEU A 156 35.70 20.36 -6.48
N ARG A 157 35.58 21.42 -7.28
CA ARG A 157 36.60 21.72 -8.30
C ARG A 157 37.75 22.51 -7.68
N ASP A 158 38.91 22.44 -8.32
CA ASP A 158 40.26 22.90 -7.93
C ASP A 158 40.40 24.34 -7.36
N SER A 159 39.33 25.12 -7.28
CA SER A 159 39.31 26.51 -6.79
C SER A 159 38.78 26.65 -5.36
N GLY A 160 39.21 25.78 -4.42
CA GLY A 160 39.14 25.95 -2.95
C GLY A 160 37.78 26.22 -2.27
N THR A 161 36.71 26.48 -3.02
CA THR A 161 35.36 26.80 -2.56
C THR A 161 34.38 25.84 -3.23
N PRO A 162 33.67 24.99 -2.47
CA PRO A 162 32.71 24.07 -3.03
C PRO A 162 31.53 24.83 -3.65
N VAL A 163 31.15 24.45 -4.88
CA VAL A 163 29.91 24.93 -5.49
C VAL A 163 28.78 24.01 -5.06
N THR A 164 27.82 24.55 -4.30
CA THR A 164 26.65 23.81 -3.84
C THR A 164 25.39 24.19 -4.62
N GLN A 165 24.58 23.19 -4.96
CA GLN A 165 23.29 23.35 -5.63
C GLN A 165 22.25 22.48 -4.91
N ALA A 166 21.12 23.06 -4.54
CA ALA A 166 20.01 22.31 -3.94
C ALA A 166 18.94 22.01 -5.00
N TYR A 167 18.34 20.83 -4.90
CA TYR A 167 17.16 20.43 -5.66
C TYR A 167 16.04 20.07 -4.69
N ARG A 168 14.85 20.59 -4.96
CA ARG A 168 13.62 20.14 -4.30
C ARG A 168 12.49 20.08 -5.31
N GLY A 169 11.90 18.89 -5.51
CA GLY A 169 10.79 18.73 -6.44
C GLY A 169 10.36 17.28 -6.65
N ASP A 170 9.22 17.12 -7.31
CA ASP A 170 8.70 15.81 -7.71
C ASP A 170 9.59 15.16 -8.78
N LEU A 171 10.01 13.92 -8.56
CA LEU A 171 10.68 13.10 -9.58
C LEU A 171 9.66 12.39 -10.48
N ILE A 172 8.59 11.85 -9.88
CA ILE A 172 7.54 11.10 -10.58
C ILE A 172 6.19 11.29 -9.89
N ARG A 173 5.14 11.03 -10.67
CA ARG A 173 3.74 10.98 -10.24
C ARG A 173 3.10 9.69 -10.75
N TRP A 174 2.21 9.07 -9.97
CA TRP A 174 1.52 7.84 -10.38
C TRP A 174 0.10 7.74 -9.84
N GLN A 175 -0.73 6.95 -10.52
CA GLN A 175 -2.03 6.52 -9.99
C GLN A 175 -1.84 5.30 -9.11
N SER A 176 -2.21 5.39 -7.84
CA SER A 176 -2.26 4.21 -6.98
C SER A 176 -3.35 3.24 -7.43
N PRO A 177 -3.17 1.93 -7.23
CA PRO A 177 -4.26 0.98 -7.44
C PRO A 177 -5.38 1.24 -6.43
N THR A 178 -6.59 0.76 -6.76
CA THR A 178 -7.79 0.90 -5.91
C THR A 178 -7.65 0.21 -4.55
N THR A 179 -6.78 -0.80 -4.47
CA THR A 179 -6.42 -1.53 -3.26
C THR A 179 -4.92 -1.74 -3.28
N SER A 180 -4.23 -1.27 -2.25
CA SER A 180 -2.79 -1.51 -2.07
C SER A 180 -2.54 -2.26 -0.77
N VAL A 181 -1.57 -3.17 -0.77
CA VAL A 181 -1.00 -3.69 0.47
C VAL A 181 -0.11 -2.60 1.07
N LEU A 182 -0.42 -2.15 2.28
CA LEU A 182 0.38 -1.16 3.03
C LEU A 182 1.54 -1.81 3.77
N ALA A 183 1.29 -2.99 4.32
CA ALA A 183 2.26 -3.79 5.05
C ALA A 183 1.85 -5.26 5.01
N ARG A 184 2.86 -6.13 5.04
CA ARG A 184 2.68 -7.58 5.08
C ARG A 184 3.49 -8.16 6.22
N TYR A 185 2.82 -8.95 7.05
CA TYR A 185 3.39 -9.66 8.19
C TYR A 185 3.27 -11.16 7.96
N ARG A 186 4.30 -11.89 8.36
CA ARG A 186 4.33 -13.35 8.28
C ARG A 186 4.71 -13.89 9.65
N GLN A 187 3.84 -14.70 10.22
CA GLN A 187 4.05 -15.33 11.51
C GLN A 187 3.90 -16.85 11.36
N PRO A 188 4.96 -17.65 11.59
CA PRO A 188 4.80 -19.09 11.69
C PRO A 188 4.02 -19.43 12.96
N LEU A 189 3.01 -20.30 12.83
CA LEU A 189 2.21 -20.84 13.93
C LEU A 189 2.67 -22.27 14.30
N LEU A 190 2.99 -23.06 13.27
CA LEU A 190 3.68 -24.36 13.35
C LEU A 190 4.79 -24.37 12.29
N PRO A 191 5.72 -25.35 12.30
CA PRO A 191 6.77 -25.45 11.28
C PRO A 191 6.25 -25.49 9.83
N ASP A 192 5.03 -25.99 9.64
CA ASP A 192 4.37 -26.16 8.35
C ASP A 192 3.13 -25.27 8.16
N LEU A 193 2.74 -24.50 9.18
CA LEU A 193 1.60 -23.59 9.14
C LEU A 193 2.05 -22.16 9.40
N GLN A 194 1.77 -21.27 8.45
CA GLN A 194 2.02 -19.84 8.58
C GLN A 194 0.73 -19.04 8.45
N VAL A 195 0.65 -17.94 9.19
CA VAL A 195 -0.34 -16.89 8.96
C VAL A 195 0.33 -15.70 8.28
N ILE A 196 -0.33 -15.19 7.26
CA ILE A 196 0.06 -13.97 6.56
C ILE A 196 -1.02 -12.93 6.82
N VAL A 197 -0.62 -11.77 7.33
CA VAL A 197 -1.49 -10.62 7.54
C VAL A 197 -1.09 -9.53 6.56
N GLU A 198 -2.03 -9.11 5.73
CA GLU A 198 -1.87 -7.97 4.82
C GLU A 198 -2.77 -6.84 5.28
N LEU A 199 -2.16 -5.72 5.63
CA LEU A 199 -2.90 -4.48 5.87
C LEU A 199 -3.21 -3.87 4.53
N LEU A 200 -4.50 -3.82 4.20
CA LEU A 200 -5.01 -3.27 2.96
C LEU A 200 -5.49 -1.86 3.19
N ASP A 201 -5.27 -1.01 2.19
CA ASP A 201 -5.94 0.26 2.04
C ASP A 201 -7.02 0.14 0.95
N PRO A 202 -8.20 -0.41 1.28
CA PRO A 202 -9.28 -0.43 0.31
C PRO A 202 -9.81 1.00 0.14
N TYR A 203 -9.74 1.49 -1.10
CA TYR A 203 -10.47 2.69 -1.44
C TYR A 203 -11.98 2.43 -1.36
N LYS A 204 -12.67 3.14 -0.47
CA LYS A 204 -14.12 3.30 -0.53
C LYS A 204 -14.48 4.77 -0.71
N ALA A 205 -15.29 5.06 -1.72
CA ALA A 205 -15.77 6.41 -2.00
C ALA A 205 -16.68 6.99 -0.89
N ASP A 206 -17.14 6.14 0.04
CA ASP A 206 -18.04 6.49 1.15
C ASP A 206 -17.34 7.08 2.39
N SER A 207 -16.07 7.49 2.25
CA SER A 207 -15.22 8.07 3.32
C SER A 207 -14.87 7.16 4.49
N SER A 208 -15.27 5.88 4.44
CA SER A 208 -14.81 4.88 5.41
C SER A 208 -13.37 4.50 5.04
N ASN A 209 -12.40 5.32 5.42
CA ASN A 209 -10.96 5.00 5.35
C ASN A 209 -10.57 3.92 6.38
N ALA A 210 -11.47 2.97 6.64
CA ALA A 210 -11.31 1.93 7.63
C ALA A 210 -10.26 0.96 7.12
N LEU A 211 -9.10 0.95 7.81
CA LEU A 211 -8.05 -0.02 7.57
C LEU A 211 -8.64 -1.43 7.64
N THR A 212 -8.32 -2.24 6.64
CA THR A 212 -8.78 -3.62 6.54
C THR A 212 -7.56 -4.53 6.61
N ALA A 213 -7.69 -5.65 7.30
CA ALA A 213 -6.66 -6.69 7.33
C ALA A 213 -7.17 -7.94 6.61
N GLN A 214 -6.39 -8.44 5.66
CA GLN A 214 -6.57 -9.76 5.09
C GLN A 214 -5.66 -10.73 5.84
N VAL A 215 -6.25 -11.70 6.54
CA VAL A 215 -5.54 -12.74 7.28
C VAL A 215 -5.71 -14.04 6.52
N SER A 216 -4.61 -14.66 6.14
CA SER A 216 -4.61 -15.89 5.34
C SER A 216 -3.72 -16.94 5.99
N PHE A 217 -4.23 -18.15 6.13
CA PHE A 217 -3.52 -19.29 6.70
C PHE A 217 -3.03 -20.19 5.57
N TYR A 218 -1.76 -20.56 5.59
CA TYR A 218 -1.15 -21.38 4.56
C TYR A 218 -0.45 -22.61 5.13
N TYR A 219 -0.65 -23.75 4.47
CA TYR A 219 0.18 -24.93 4.60
C TYR A 219 1.12 -24.98 3.39
N ALA A 220 2.43 -24.79 3.62
CA ALA A 220 3.38 -24.51 2.55
C ALA A 220 2.91 -23.35 1.63
N SER A 221 2.46 -23.65 0.41
CA SER A 221 1.89 -22.70 -0.55
C SER A 221 0.37 -22.78 -0.69
N ASP A 222 -0.28 -23.76 -0.05
CA ASP A 222 -1.71 -24.00 -0.19
C ASP A 222 -2.49 -23.17 0.82
N LEU A 223 -3.43 -22.37 0.32
CA LEU A 223 -4.32 -21.58 1.17
C LEU A 223 -5.30 -22.52 1.89
N ILE A 224 -5.30 -22.45 3.22
CA ILE A 224 -6.22 -23.19 4.08
C ILE A 224 -7.54 -22.44 4.22
N ASP A 225 -7.45 -21.20 4.71
CA ASP A 225 -8.59 -20.32 4.88
C ASP A 225 -8.13 -18.85 4.91
N SER A 226 -9.05 -17.92 4.67
CA SER A 226 -8.80 -16.49 4.72
C SER A 226 -9.96 -15.69 5.30
N TYR A 227 -9.61 -14.60 5.97
CA TYR A 227 -10.52 -13.74 6.71
C TYR A 227 -10.22 -12.29 6.39
N THR A 228 -11.27 -11.51 6.17
CA THR A 228 -11.18 -10.06 6.01
C THR A 228 -11.70 -9.42 7.28
N LEU A 229 -10.85 -8.69 7.97
CA LEU A 229 -11.19 -7.96 9.19
C LEU A 229 -11.23 -6.48 8.90
N MET A 230 -12.26 -5.82 9.40
CA MET A 230 -12.36 -4.37 9.43
C MET A 230 -12.27 -3.92 10.89
N ALA A 231 -11.97 -2.65 11.13
CA ALA A 231 -12.01 -2.01 12.46
C ALA A 231 -13.43 -1.90 13.06
N THR A 232 -14.26 -2.92 12.89
CA THR A 232 -15.53 -3.09 13.60
C THR A 232 -15.24 -3.88 14.87
N ALA A 233 -15.77 -3.42 16.02
CA ALA A 233 -15.43 -3.90 17.37
C ALA A 233 -15.77 -5.38 17.69
N THR A 234 -16.04 -6.22 16.69
CA THR A 234 -16.41 -7.63 16.89
C THR A 234 -15.27 -8.53 16.42
N PRO A 235 -14.70 -9.36 17.31
CA PRO A 235 -13.76 -10.40 16.93
C PRO A 235 -14.37 -11.34 15.90
N VAL A 236 -13.55 -11.84 14.99
CA VAL A 236 -13.96 -12.78 13.94
C VAL A 236 -13.61 -14.20 14.38
N SER A 237 -14.61 -15.09 14.42
CA SER A 237 -14.39 -16.50 14.73
C SER A 237 -13.77 -17.25 13.54
N LEU A 238 -12.70 -17.99 13.81
CA LEU A 238 -12.12 -18.90 12.85
C LEU A 238 -13.05 -20.10 12.64
N ARG A 239 -13.27 -20.44 11.38
CA ARG A 239 -13.89 -21.68 10.95
C ARG A 239 -12.92 -22.85 11.18
N GLN A 240 -13.51 -24.01 11.42
CA GLN A 240 -12.75 -25.25 11.33
C GLN A 240 -12.41 -25.52 9.86
N SER A 241 -11.12 -25.67 9.56
CA SER A 241 -10.63 -25.82 8.19
C SER A 241 -9.38 -26.68 8.15
N SER A 242 -9.15 -27.38 7.05
CA SER A 242 -7.98 -28.23 6.88
C SER A 242 -7.52 -28.32 5.44
N VAL A 243 -6.20 -28.46 5.27
CA VAL A 243 -5.56 -28.79 3.99
C VAL A 243 -4.44 -29.77 4.29
N GLY A 244 -4.47 -30.92 3.61
CA GLY A 244 -3.53 -32.00 3.85
C GLY A 244 -3.53 -32.44 5.32
N PRO A 245 -2.36 -32.49 5.99
CA PRO A 245 -2.27 -32.92 7.38
C PRO A 245 -2.53 -31.79 8.40
N VAL A 246 -2.74 -30.54 7.96
CA VAL A 246 -2.92 -29.38 8.84
C VAL A 246 -4.39 -29.09 9.09
N ARG A 247 -4.72 -28.77 10.34
CA ARG A 247 -6.07 -28.42 10.79
C ARG A 247 -6.06 -27.17 11.65
N ILE A 248 -7.04 -26.31 11.41
CA ILE A 248 -7.44 -25.20 12.28
C ILE A 248 -8.69 -25.67 13.01
N GLU A 249 -8.62 -25.82 14.33
CA GLU A 249 -9.71 -26.36 15.16
C GLU A 249 -10.72 -25.28 15.58
N GLY A 250 -10.38 -24.01 15.34
CA GLY A 250 -11.17 -22.84 15.69
C GLY A 250 -10.32 -21.79 16.41
N GLY A 251 -10.93 -20.66 16.71
CA GLY A 251 -10.26 -19.53 17.35
C GLY A 251 -10.95 -18.20 17.10
N LEU A 252 -10.29 -17.12 17.49
CA LEU A 252 -10.73 -15.75 17.38
C LEU A 252 -9.60 -14.89 16.83
N LEU A 253 -9.94 -14.04 15.88
CA LEU A 253 -9.11 -12.94 15.39
C LEU A 253 -9.67 -11.63 15.93
N ASP A 254 -8.83 -10.85 16.60
CA ASP A 254 -9.18 -9.52 17.09
C ASP A 254 -8.33 -8.46 16.39
N PHE A 255 -8.97 -7.40 15.91
CA PHE A 255 -8.34 -6.37 15.11
C PHE A 255 -8.47 -5.01 15.80
N ARG A 256 -7.35 -4.51 16.30
CA ARG A 256 -7.24 -3.18 16.90
C ARG A 256 -6.50 -2.23 15.95
N PRO A 257 -7.14 -1.16 15.44
CA PRO A 257 -6.47 -0.19 14.58
C PRO A 257 -5.43 0.64 15.36
N ALA A 258 -4.35 1.02 14.68
CA ALA A 258 -3.36 1.96 15.21
C ALA A 258 -3.95 3.39 15.30
N THR A 259 -3.52 4.15 16.30
CA THR A 259 -3.78 5.60 16.44
C THR A 259 -2.47 6.32 16.71
N GLN A 260 -2.47 7.67 16.69
CA GLN A 260 -1.28 8.45 17.06
C GLN A 260 -0.68 8.07 18.42
N GLU A 261 -1.50 7.53 19.32
CA GLU A 261 -1.14 7.23 20.71
C GLU A 261 -0.95 5.73 20.95
N GLN A 262 -1.39 4.86 20.05
CA GLN A 262 -1.35 3.41 20.25
C GLN A 262 -0.94 2.65 18.98
N GLN A 263 -0.17 1.57 19.18
CA GLN A 263 0.11 0.62 18.10
C GLN A 263 -1.15 -0.17 17.73
N GLY A 264 -1.31 -0.38 16.42
CA GLY A 264 -2.29 -1.30 15.88
C GLY A 264 -1.81 -2.73 16.07
N GLN A 265 -2.77 -3.63 16.25
CA GLN A 265 -2.48 -5.02 16.58
C GLN A 265 -3.55 -5.93 15.98
N LEU A 266 -3.12 -7.06 15.45
CA LEU A 266 -3.98 -8.17 15.08
C LEU A 266 -3.61 -9.37 15.95
N SER A 267 -4.52 -9.72 16.84
CA SER A 267 -4.32 -10.81 17.80
C SER A 267 -5.03 -12.07 17.31
N LEU A 268 -4.40 -13.20 17.56
CA LEU A 268 -4.92 -14.52 17.27
C LEU A 268 -4.94 -15.33 18.57
N ASP A 269 -6.10 -15.91 18.87
CA ASP A 269 -6.29 -16.95 19.86
C ASP A 269 -6.89 -18.16 19.14
N GLY A 270 -6.15 -19.25 18.97
CA GLY A 270 -6.63 -20.39 18.20
C GLY A 270 -5.83 -21.66 18.40
N THR A 271 -6.44 -22.80 18.02
CA THR A 271 -5.82 -24.12 18.16
C THR A 271 -5.51 -24.70 16.79
N PHE A 272 -4.27 -25.13 16.62
CA PHE A 272 -3.70 -25.59 15.35
C PHE A 272 -3.07 -26.97 15.51
N GLN A 273 -3.26 -27.83 14.52
CA GLN A 273 -2.66 -29.17 14.50
C GLN A 273 -2.02 -29.42 13.14
N SER A 274 -0.94 -30.21 13.13
CA SER A 274 -0.40 -30.80 11.90
C SER A 274 -0.21 -32.31 12.06
N GLY A 275 -0.01 -33.04 10.98
CA GLY A 275 0.15 -34.50 11.03
C GLY A 275 1.33 -34.96 11.90
N HIS A 276 2.36 -34.13 12.03
CA HIS A 276 3.57 -34.44 12.82
C HIS A 276 3.63 -33.72 14.17
N ASN A 277 2.73 -32.76 14.44
CA ASN A 277 2.71 -32.00 15.69
C ASN A 277 1.34 -32.12 16.39
N PRO A 278 1.32 -32.40 17.71
CA PRO A 278 0.07 -32.41 18.46
C PRO A 278 -0.63 -31.04 18.40
N PRO A 279 -1.94 -30.99 18.70
CA PRO A 279 -2.66 -29.72 18.79
C PRO A 279 -1.93 -28.73 19.69
N ASN A 280 -1.66 -27.54 19.16
CA ASN A 280 -1.00 -26.44 19.85
C ASN A 280 -1.94 -25.24 19.91
N HIS A 281 -2.06 -24.66 21.10
CA HIS A 281 -2.84 -23.46 21.33
C HIS A 281 -1.93 -22.24 21.20
N TYR A 282 -2.25 -21.34 20.28
CA TYR A 282 -1.55 -20.09 20.08
C TYR A 282 -2.40 -18.94 20.62
N VAL A 283 -1.78 -18.09 21.44
CA VAL A 283 -2.36 -16.82 21.89
C VAL A 283 -1.29 -15.74 21.77
N GLY A 284 -1.53 -14.74 20.93
CA GLY A 284 -0.58 -13.65 20.75
C GLY A 284 -0.89 -12.73 19.58
N SER A 285 -0.01 -11.76 19.38
CA SER A 285 -0.03 -10.89 18.21
C SER A 285 0.59 -11.57 17.01
N VAL A 286 -0.13 -11.56 15.88
CA VAL A 286 0.37 -12.04 14.58
C VAL A 286 0.77 -10.88 13.65
N ALA A 287 0.43 -9.64 14.03
CA ALA A 287 0.87 -8.43 13.37
C ALA A 287 0.74 -7.22 14.31
N ASP A 288 1.79 -6.41 14.37
CA ASP A 288 1.80 -5.12 15.07
C ASP A 288 2.29 -4.02 14.11
N TRP A 289 1.67 -2.84 14.18
CA TRP A 289 2.05 -1.72 13.32
C TRP A 289 1.92 -0.37 14.01
N SER A 290 2.76 0.57 13.58
CA SER A 290 2.66 1.97 13.97
C SER A 290 1.53 2.67 13.20
N TRP A 291 1.08 3.80 13.73
CA TRP A 291 0.11 4.62 13.03
C TRP A 291 0.68 5.21 11.75
N ILE A 292 0.00 4.93 10.63
CA ILE A 292 0.37 5.42 9.31
C ILE A 292 -0.32 6.78 9.10
N ARG A 293 0.47 7.87 9.23
CA ARG A 293 0.03 9.27 9.13
C ARG A 293 -0.34 9.64 7.68
N GLY A 294 -1.40 10.43 7.49
CA GLY A 294 -1.53 11.31 6.32
C GLY A 294 -1.89 10.64 4.98
N ARG A 295 -2.85 9.71 4.97
CA ARG A 295 -3.36 9.11 3.72
C ARG A 295 -4.19 10.05 2.83
N ALA A 296 -4.62 11.20 3.37
CA ALA A 296 -5.34 12.25 2.64
C ALA A 296 -4.70 13.65 2.79
N ASP A 297 -4.01 13.91 3.90
CA ASP A 297 -3.48 15.26 4.21
C ASP A 297 -2.24 15.64 3.39
N ASN A 298 -1.41 14.65 3.04
CA ASN A 298 -0.18 14.87 2.24
C ASN A 298 -0.42 14.77 0.73
N CYS A 299 -1.67 14.64 0.29
CA CYS A 299 -2.06 14.52 -1.12
C CYS A 299 -2.47 15.84 -1.76
N ARG A 300 -2.29 16.96 -1.04
CA ARG A 300 -2.45 18.30 -1.59
C ARG A 300 -1.13 18.74 -2.23
N GLY A 301 -1.13 18.80 -3.56
CA GLY A 301 -0.27 19.74 -4.28
C GLY A 301 -0.73 21.17 -4.04
#